data_AF-A0A1N6L0M5-F1
#
_entry.id   AF-A0A1N6L0M5-F1
#
_cell.length_a   1.000
_cell.length_b   1.000
_cell.length_c   1.000
_cell.angle_alpha   90.00
_cell.angle_beta   90.00
_cell.angle_gamma   90.00
#
_symmetry.space_group_name_H-M   'P 1'
#
loop_
_entity.id
_entity.type
_entity.pdbx_description
1 polymer ?
#
loop_
_entity_poly.entity_id
_entity_poly.type
_entity_poly.pdbx_seq_one_letter_code
_entity_poly.pdbx_strand_id
1 'polypeptide(L)'
;MSESTTPAKRTIRARIGPWLILAFVAVMAVWHAVDFPDDLDSEFPRVQRPTFSRRPPPAYRLAEPGDTLDRAAIYLSAAAVVLSFAGAWFARERAGLWIASLALSGVALWHASTPGPTFDGWHGMGWREIFDPLAPPSLRIALATTAIALGLVVVISLLRQRSEWAALVTRGRAAGVLGLLATALVLVLLRQVEIPGVEPVGYWPRWSFLLGLVAFNLALLKALPTAPAPSRIRVATTLGVSSLAWFALVVGGVGLTWYHRPLSRLRTVVPGKIYISAMPTKRGLEVAQQRHHFKTIINLFPEDTALRSPILPDELQFAKDHGIQYVGSPSDEMSSNRFLDETLALAQDPNAWPILVHCHGCMDRTPAWMGIYRFIVQGKPLNEILTEIEGHRGYRPKASVTLLYNRVLPPRAPERYAADPTAKILKEAAKGTVDPALQGPGPRRRANPEAEPRVSRRMGPQAHQPNLTPSRRSLEYQKTLGDPHLHKPASLS
;
A
#
# COMPACT_ATOMS: atom_id res chain seq x y z
N MET A 1 -50.68 35.39 12.12
CA MET A 1 -50.28 34.47 13.21
C MET A 1 -49.09 33.66 12.72
N SER A 2 -47.87 34.00 13.13
CA SER A 2 -46.69 33.19 12.79
C SER A 2 -46.68 32.00 13.74
N GLU A 3 -46.99 30.80 13.24
CA GLU A 3 -46.74 29.57 13.99
C GLU A 3 -45.25 29.52 14.33
N SER A 4 -44.92 29.74 15.60
CA SER A 4 -43.58 29.49 16.11
C SER A 4 -43.36 27.98 16.03
N THR A 5 -42.79 27.52 14.93
CA THR A 5 -42.37 26.13 14.77
C THR A 5 -41.30 25.86 15.82
N THR A 6 -41.70 25.18 16.89
CA THR A 6 -40.81 24.76 17.97
C THR A 6 -39.65 24.01 17.32
N PRO A 7 -38.39 24.43 17.51
CA PRO A 7 -37.25 23.78 16.86
C PRO A 7 -37.27 22.30 17.23
N ALA A 8 -37.59 21.46 16.25
CA ALA A 8 -37.67 20.02 16.44
C ALA A 8 -36.39 19.57 17.16
N LYS A 9 -36.53 18.96 18.34
CA LYS A 9 -35.41 18.51 19.18
C LYS A 9 -34.51 17.64 18.31
N ARG A 10 -33.41 18.21 17.81
CA ARG A 10 -32.38 17.45 17.10
C ARG A 10 -31.95 16.33 18.03
N THR A 11 -32.15 15.10 17.60
CA THR A 11 -31.86 13.94 18.42
C THR A 11 -30.39 13.97 18.80
N ILE A 12 -30.07 13.60 20.05
CA ILE A 12 -28.69 13.51 20.56
C ILE A 12 -27.81 12.71 19.58
N ARG A 13 -28.39 11.69 18.93
CA ARG A 13 -27.78 10.89 17.86
C ARG A 13 -27.25 11.72 16.69
N ALA A 14 -27.96 12.73 16.21
CA ALA A 14 -27.53 13.59 15.09
C ALA A 14 -26.36 14.52 15.45
N ARG A 15 -26.22 14.84 16.75
CA ARG A 15 -25.11 15.64 17.27
C ARG A 15 -23.87 14.79 17.52
N ILE A 16 -24.03 13.62 18.14
CA ILE A 16 -22.93 12.76 18.61
C ILE A 16 -22.46 11.77 17.53
N GLY A 17 -23.34 11.32 16.64
CA GLY A 17 -23.05 10.28 15.63
C GLY A 17 -21.75 10.49 14.83
N PRO A 18 -21.51 11.68 14.23
CA PRO A 18 -20.28 11.96 13.49
C PRO A 18 -19.01 11.77 14.33
N TRP A 19 -19.06 12.15 15.61
CA TRP A 19 -17.92 12.01 16.53
C TRP A 19 -17.67 10.57 16.93
N LEU A 20 -18.72 9.74 17.05
CA LEU A 20 -18.56 8.29 17.27
C LEU A 20 -17.91 7.61 16.08
N ILE A 21 -18.29 7.99 14.85
CA ILE A 21 -17.65 7.48 13.63
C ILE A 21 -16.16 7.85 13.63
N LEU A 22 -15.84 9.12 13.88
CA LEU A 22 -14.46 9.59 13.93
C LEU A 22 -13.65 8.87 15.03
N ALA A 23 -14.22 8.72 16.22
CA ALA A 23 -13.60 8.01 17.34
C ALA A 23 -13.34 6.53 17.01
N PHE A 24 -14.30 5.86 16.36
CA PHE A 24 -14.14 4.47 15.92
C PHE A 24 -12.96 4.30 14.96
N VAL A 25 -12.84 5.18 13.95
CA VAL A 25 -11.69 5.16 13.01
C VAL A 25 -10.38 5.45 13.76
N ALA A 26 -10.39 6.35 14.75
CA ALA A 26 -9.21 6.64 15.56
C ALA A 26 -8.78 5.45 16.43
N VAL A 27 -9.73 4.69 16.97
CA VAL A 27 -9.43 3.45 17.71
C VAL A 27 -8.73 2.42 16.82
N MET A 28 -9.14 2.28 15.55
CA MET A 28 -8.44 1.41 14.60
C MET A 28 -6.99 1.85 14.36
N ALA A 29 -6.75 3.16 14.27
CA ALA A 29 -5.39 3.71 14.14
C ALA A 29 -4.51 3.36 15.34
N VAL A 30 -5.05 3.46 16.55
CA VAL A 30 -4.34 3.08 17.78
C VAL A 30 -4.11 1.58 17.85
N TRP A 31 -5.13 0.77 17.53
CA TRP A 31 -5.04 -0.69 17.52
C TRP A 31 -3.87 -1.18 16.68
N HIS A 32 -3.78 -0.73 15.42
CA HIS A 32 -2.68 -1.12 14.53
C HIS A 32 -1.29 -0.68 15.01
N ALA A 33 -1.20 0.32 15.89
CA ALA A 33 0.05 0.81 16.44
C ALA A 33 0.51 0.06 17.71
N VAL A 34 -0.37 -0.77 18.31
CA VAL A 34 -0.11 -1.43 19.60
C VAL A 34 -0.34 -2.95 19.58
N ASP A 35 -1.12 -3.48 18.65
CA ASP A 35 -1.44 -4.90 18.52
C ASP A 35 -0.32 -5.67 17.81
N PHE A 36 0.41 -6.50 18.54
CA PHE A 36 1.43 -7.40 17.99
C PHE A 36 0.78 -8.75 17.64
N PRO A 37 0.69 -9.11 16.35
CA PRO A 37 0.06 -10.37 15.97
C PRO A 37 0.89 -11.56 16.47
N ASP A 38 0.22 -12.53 17.11
CA ASP A 38 0.80 -13.80 17.58
C ASP A 38 0.48 -14.98 16.65
N ASP A 39 0.36 -14.72 15.35
CA ASP A 39 0.13 -15.76 14.34
C ASP A 39 1.23 -16.85 14.36
N LEU A 40 0.86 -18.11 14.17
CA LEU A 40 1.80 -19.21 13.96
C LEU A 40 2.11 -19.34 12.47
N ASP A 41 3.35 -19.73 12.15
CA ASP A 41 3.69 -20.08 10.77
C ASP A 41 3.08 -21.44 10.43
N SER A 42 2.19 -21.50 9.44
CA SER A 42 1.55 -22.76 9.06
C SER A 42 2.54 -23.79 8.51
N GLU A 43 3.66 -23.35 7.93
CA GLU A 43 4.67 -24.23 7.34
C GLU A 43 5.59 -24.80 8.43
N PHE A 44 5.93 -23.99 9.44
CA PHE A 44 6.81 -24.37 10.54
C PHE A 44 6.25 -23.88 11.89
N PRO A 45 5.15 -24.45 12.39
CA PRO A 45 4.44 -23.94 13.57
C PRO A 45 5.24 -24.02 14.87
N ARG A 46 6.33 -24.81 14.88
CA ARG A 46 7.24 -24.95 16.03
C ARG A 46 8.35 -23.91 16.08
N VAL A 47 8.59 -23.19 14.99
CA VAL A 47 9.59 -22.11 14.97
C VAL A 47 8.96 -20.87 15.55
N GLN A 48 9.54 -20.38 16.64
CA GLN A 48 9.11 -19.13 17.23
C GLN A 48 9.48 -17.97 16.30
N ARG A 49 8.60 -16.99 16.19
CA ARG A 49 8.81 -15.78 15.38
C ARG A 49 8.87 -14.58 16.31
N PRO A 50 10.05 -14.27 16.88
CA PRO A 50 10.22 -13.05 17.65
C PRO A 50 10.00 -11.83 16.76
N THR A 51 9.53 -10.74 17.37
CA THR A 51 9.44 -9.43 16.71
C THR A 51 10.68 -8.62 17.05
N PHE A 52 11.36 -8.10 16.04
CA PHE A 52 12.59 -7.32 16.20
C PHE A 52 12.37 -5.81 16.12
N SER A 53 11.27 -5.38 15.50
CA SER A 53 10.88 -3.98 15.39
C SER A 53 10.22 -3.47 16.69
N ARG A 54 10.39 -2.17 16.95
CA ARG A 54 9.84 -1.50 18.15
C ARG A 54 8.31 -1.39 18.15
N ARG A 55 7.67 -1.58 17.00
CA ARG A 55 6.24 -1.39 16.77
C ARG A 55 5.69 -2.61 16.04
N PRO A 56 4.38 -2.87 16.10
CA PRO A 56 3.82 -3.98 15.35
C PRO A 56 4.16 -3.89 13.85
N PRO A 57 4.58 -5.00 13.21
CA PRO A 57 4.86 -5.01 11.78
C PRO A 57 3.72 -4.43 10.91
N PRO A 58 2.41 -4.66 11.19
CA PRO A 58 1.32 -4.03 10.43
C PRO A 58 1.37 -2.49 10.41
N ALA A 59 1.89 -1.85 11.47
CA ALA A 59 2.03 -0.40 11.51
C ALA A 59 3.01 0.10 10.44
N TYR A 60 4.13 -0.60 10.23
CA TYR A 60 5.12 -0.23 9.20
C TYR A 60 4.54 -0.35 7.80
N ARG A 61 3.75 -1.39 7.55
CA ARG A 61 3.06 -1.56 6.27
C ARG A 61 2.02 -0.47 6.03
N LEU A 62 1.23 -0.10 7.04
CA LEU A 62 0.29 1.01 6.90
C LEU A 62 1.00 2.37 6.75
N ALA A 63 2.26 2.47 7.16
CA ALA A 63 3.10 3.64 6.93
C ALA A 63 3.72 3.69 5.51
N GLU A 64 3.51 2.68 4.68
CA GLU A 64 4.03 2.65 3.31
C GLU A 64 3.18 3.54 2.37
N PRO A 65 3.79 4.49 1.62
CA PRO A 65 3.09 5.28 0.63
C PRO A 65 2.45 4.40 -0.44
N GLY A 66 1.21 4.70 -0.82
CA GLY A 66 0.44 3.97 -1.83
C GLY A 66 -0.14 2.63 -1.37
N ASP A 67 0.01 2.27 -0.09
CA ASP A 67 -0.69 1.12 0.49
C ASP A 67 -2.11 1.50 0.95
N THR A 68 -2.64 0.79 1.94
CA THR A 68 -4.06 0.71 2.28
C THR A 68 -4.62 2.05 2.78
N LEU A 69 -3.83 2.83 3.54
CA LEU A 69 -4.27 4.13 4.03
C LEU A 69 -4.44 5.15 2.90
N ASP A 70 -3.52 5.18 1.93
CA ASP A 70 -3.61 6.11 0.81
C ASP A 70 -4.77 5.73 -0.12
N ARG A 71 -5.03 4.43 -0.31
CA ARG A 71 -6.25 3.97 -1.02
C ARG A 71 -7.54 4.39 -0.30
N ALA A 72 -7.59 4.25 1.02
CA ALA A 72 -8.71 4.73 1.81
C ALA A 72 -8.88 6.26 1.68
N ALA A 73 -7.78 7.01 1.66
CA ALA A 73 -7.80 8.44 1.43
C ALA A 73 -8.29 8.82 0.03
N ILE A 74 -8.00 8.03 -1.01
CA ILE A 74 -8.56 8.21 -2.37
C ILE A 74 -10.09 8.05 -2.33
N TYR A 75 -10.60 6.99 -1.70
CA TYR A 75 -12.06 6.78 -1.61
C TYR A 75 -12.76 7.95 -0.91
N LEU A 76 -12.21 8.42 0.22
CA LEU A 76 -12.78 9.52 1.00
C LEU A 76 -12.65 10.88 0.29
N SER A 77 -11.54 11.13 -0.41
CA SER A 77 -11.35 12.38 -1.15
C SER A 77 -12.25 12.43 -2.39
N ALA A 78 -12.41 11.31 -3.10
CA ALA A 78 -13.37 11.19 -4.20
C ALA A 78 -14.81 11.43 -3.71
N ALA A 79 -15.18 10.91 -2.53
CA ALA A 79 -16.48 11.17 -1.92
C ALA A 79 -16.64 12.67 -1.60
N ALA A 80 -15.61 13.33 -1.08
CA ALA A 80 -15.63 14.76 -0.79
C ALA A 80 -15.80 15.61 -2.06
N VAL A 81 -15.18 15.22 -3.18
CA VAL A 81 -15.37 15.88 -4.49
C VAL A 81 -16.83 15.78 -4.92
N VAL A 82 -17.41 14.58 -4.89
CA VAL A 82 -18.82 14.36 -5.29
C VAL A 82 -19.80 15.10 -4.37
N LEU A 83 -19.59 15.06 -3.06
CA LEU A 83 -20.41 15.81 -2.10
C LEU A 83 -20.31 17.33 -2.29
N SER A 84 -19.09 17.82 -2.56
CA SER A 84 -18.87 19.24 -2.80
C SER A 84 -19.56 19.71 -4.09
N PHE A 85 -19.47 18.90 -5.15
CA PHE A 85 -20.16 19.16 -6.41
C PHE A 85 -21.68 19.14 -6.24
N ALA A 86 -22.23 18.13 -5.56
CA ALA A 86 -23.65 18.05 -5.25
C ALA A 86 -24.13 19.26 -4.43
N GLY A 87 -23.36 19.66 -3.42
CA GLY A 87 -23.64 20.86 -2.64
C GLY A 87 -23.64 22.14 -3.48
N ALA A 88 -22.68 22.32 -4.40
CA ALA A 88 -22.64 23.45 -5.33
C ALA A 88 -23.87 23.46 -6.26
N TRP A 89 -24.28 22.28 -6.73
CA TRP A 89 -25.44 22.11 -7.60
C TRP A 89 -26.76 22.46 -6.91
N PHE A 90 -26.95 21.99 -5.68
CA PHE A 90 -28.20 22.19 -4.93
C PHE A 90 -28.27 23.55 -4.21
N ALA A 91 -27.15 24.16 -3.84
CA ALA A 91 -27.10 25.45 -3.15
C ALA A 91 -26.71 26.59 -4.09
N ARG A 92 -27.51 26.87 -5.14
CA ARG A 92 -27.20 27.92 -6.14
C ARG A 92 -26.85 29.28 -5.51
N GLU A 93 -27.59 29.69 -4.48
CA GLU A 93 -27.35 30.96 -3.75
C GLU A 93 -26.05 30.96 -2.93
N ARG A 94 -25.52 29.78 -2.57
CA ARG A 94 -24.31 29.61 -1.76
C ARG A 94 -23.24 28.79 -2.46
N ALA A 95 -23.24 28.81 -3.80
CA ALA A 95 -22.32 28.04 -4.60
C ALA A 95 -20.86 28.34 -4.25
N GLY A 96 -20.54 29.57 -3.81
CA GLY A 96 -19.18 29.98 -3.44
C GLY A 96 -18.49 29.07 -2.42
N LEU A 97 -19.13 28.78 -1.27
CA LEU A 97 -18.50 27.91 -0.25
C LEU A 97 -18.33 26.46 -0.73
N TRP A 98 -19.25 25.99 -1.56
CA TRP A 98 -19.17 24.66 -2.16
C TRP A 98 -18.11 24.57 -3.25
N ILE A 99 -17.87 25.65 -3.99
CA ILE A 99 -16.75 25.76 -4.94
C ILE A 99 -15.41 25.73 -4.19
N ALA A 100 -15.30 26.45 -3.07
CA ALA A 100 -14.11 26.34 -2.20
C ALA A 100 -13.91 24.91 -1.69
N SER A 101 -14.99 24.26 -1.24
CA SER A 101 -14.97 22.86 -0.81
C SER A 101 -14.54 21.91 -1.93
N LEU A 102 -15.01 22.14 -3.15
CA LEU A 102 -14.66 21.35 -4.33
C LEU A 102 -13.17 21.49 -4.66
N ALA A 103 -12.63 22.70 -4.63
CA ALA A 103 -11.20 22.95 -4.80
C ALA A 103 -10.36 22.21 -3.75
N LEU A 104 -10.72 22.33 -2.47
CA LEU A 104 -10.04 21.63 -1.36
C LEU A 104 -10.13 20.10 -1.51
N SER A 105 -11.29 19.58 -1.93
CA SER A 105 -11.49 18.15 -2.16
C SER A 105 -10.64 17.65 -3.33
N GLY A 106 -10.48 18.45 -4.39
CA GLY A 106 -9.58 18.16 -5.50
C GLY A 106 -8.10 18.13 -5.09
N VAL A 107 -7.67 19.10 -4.27
CA VAL A 107 -6.31 19.11 -3.68
C VAL A 107 -6.07 17.85 -2.85
N ALA A 108 -7.05 17.46 -2.02
CA ALA A 108 -6.97 16.26 -1.20
C ALA A 108 -6.93 14.98 -2.04
N LEU A 109 -7.73 14.88 -3.10
CA LEU A 109 -7.72 13.73 -4.00
C LEU A 109 -6.38 13.60 -4.73
N TRP A 110 -5.81 14.71 -5.22
CA TRP A 110 -4.46 14.71 -5.79
C TRP A 110 -3.45 14.21 -4.77
N HIS A 111 -3.43 14.81 -3.58
CA HIS A 111 -2.51 14.43 -2.50
C HIS A 111 -2.63 12.94 -2.13
N ALA A 112 -3.84 12.38 -2.07
CA ALA A 112 -4.07 10.96 -1.78
C ALA A 112 -3.60 10.05 -2.92
N SER A 113 -3.73 10.51 -4.16
CA SER A 113 -3.38 9.76 -5.38
C SER A 113 -1.91 9.83 -5.75
N THR A 114 -1.18 10.79 -5.18
CA THR A 114 0.26 11.00 -5.36
C THR A 114 1.00 10.89 -4.03
N PRO A 115 0.97 9.73 -3.34
CA PRO A 115 1.61 9.60 -2.04
C PRO A 115 3.13 9.70 -2.22
N GLY A 116 3.74 10.63 -1.47
CA GLY A 116 5.18 10.89 -1.50
C GLY A 116 5.79 11.09 -0.11
N PRO A 117 7.12 10.97 0.03
CA PRO A 117 8.09 10.60 -1.04
C PRO A 117 7.98 9.11 -1.43
N THR A 118 8.42 8.74 -2.65
CA THR A 118 8.46 7.32 -3.05
C THR A 118 9.70 6.63 -2.49
N PHE A 119 9.60 5.34 -2.18
CA PHE A 119 10.70 4.57 -1.55
C PHE A 119 11.84 4.18 -2.50
N ASP A 120 11.68 4.45 -3.79
CA ASP A 120 12.68 4.19 -4.82
C ASP A 120 13.54 5.43 -5.13
N GLY A 121 13.31 6.55 -4.44
CA GLY A 121 14.06 7.80 -4.65
C GLY A 121 13.60 8.61 -5.85
N TRP A 122 12.51 8.22 -6.51
CA TRP A 122 11.88 9.03 -7.55
C TRP A 122 11.13 10.22 -6.92
N HIS A 123 11.24 11.41 -7.50
CA HIS A 123 10.57 12.61 -6.99
C HIS A 123 9.04 12.40 -6.91
N GLY A 124 8.42 11.79 -7.92
CA GLY A 124 6.96 11.64 -7.96
C GLY A 124 6.25 12.85 -8.54
N MET A 125 4.94 12.96 -8.31
CA MET A 125 4.10 14.08 -8.78
C MET A 125 3.27 14.71 -7.64
N GLY A 126 3.68 14.49 -6.40
CA GLY A 126 2.99 15.04 -5.23
C GLY A 126 3.21 16.55 -5.04
N TRP A 127 2.40 17.19 -4.20
CA TRP A 127 2.55 18.61 -3.90
C TRP A 127 3.92 18.98 -3.29
N ARG A 128 4.58 18.03 -2.62
CA ARG A 128 5.93 18.22 -2.04
C ARG A 128 6.99 18.47 -3.11
N GLU A 129 6.76 18.00 -4.34
CA GLU A 129 7.69 18.12 -5.45
C GLU A 129 7.91 19.55 -5.91
N ILE A 130 7.02 20.49 -5.56
CA ILE A 130 7.24 21.93 -5.78
C ILE A 130 8.61 22.36 -5.23
N PHE A 131 9.02 21.77 -4.11
CA PHE A 131 10.24 22.10 -3.39
C PHE A 131 11.39 21.09 -3.58
N ASP A 132 11.17 19.98 -4.28
CA ASP A 132 12.22 18.99 -4.53
C ASP A 132 13.16 19.49 -5.66
N PRO A 133 14.46 19.69 -5.39
CA PRO A 133 15.42 20.07 -6.43
C PRO A 133 15.65 18.99 -7.49
N LEU A 134 15.34 17.72 -7.21
CA LEU A 134 15.45 16.61 -8.16
C LEU A 134 14.26 16.54 -9.12
N ALA A 135 13.14 17.22 -8.81
CA ALA A 135 11.97 17.27 -9.68
C ALA A 135 12.23 18.18 -10.90
N PRO A 136 11.79 17.80 -12.11
CA PRO A 136 11.92 18.63 -13.30
C PRO A 136 11.30 20.03 -13.11
N PRO A 137 11.94 21.13 -13.56
CA PRO A 137 11.41 22.49 -13.38
C PRO A 137 9.99 22.67 -13.94
N SER A 138 9.67 22.03 -15.06
CA SER A 138 8.34 22.06 -15.66
C SER A 138 7.26 21.48 -14.73
N LEU A 139 7.54 20.35 -14.08
CA LEU A 139 6.65 19.73 -13.11
C LEU A 139 6.44 20.66 -11.90
N ARG A 140 7.54 21.21 -11.36
CA ARG A 140 7.51 22.13 -10.21
C ARG A 140 6.65 23.37 -10.48
N ILE A 141 6.85 24.00 -11.64
CA ILE A 141 6.08 25.17 -12.08
C ILE A 141 4.61 24.81 -12.28
N ALA A 142 4.31 23.68 -12.91
CA ALA A 142 2.93 23.23 -13.12
C ALA A 142 2.20 22.98 -11.79
N LEU A 143 2.85 22.29 -10.85
CA LEU A 143 2.29 22.04 -9.51
C LEU A 143 2.11 23.35 -8.73
N ALA A 144 3.09 24.25 -8.73
CA ALA A 144 2.99 25.54 -8.05
C ALA A 144 1.86 26.41 -8.60
N THR A 145 1.76 26.50 -9.94
CA THR A 145 0.70 27.25 -10.63
C THR A 145 -0.68 26.68 -10.28
N THR A 146 -0.82 25.36 -10.30
CA THR A 146 -2.07 24.67 -9.94
C THR A 146 -2.44 24.93 -8.48
N ALA A 147 -1.48 24.84 -7.55
CA ALA A 147 -1.69 25.11 -6.13
C ALA A 147 -2.14 26.56 -5.89
N ILE A 148 -1.51 27.54 -6.55
CA ILE A 148 -1.89 28.95 -6.47
C ILE A 148 -3.30 29.16 -7.02
N ALA A 149 -3.62 28.60 -8.19
CA ALA A 149 -4.95 28.73 -8.79
C ALA A 149 -6.06 28.17 -7.88
N LEU A 150 -5.86 26.97 -7.31
CA LEU A 150 -6.80 26.36 -6.37
C LEU A 150 -6.91 27.17 -5.07
N GLY A 151 -5.78 27.70 -4.58
CA GLY A 151 -5.77 28.62 -3.42
C GLY A 151 -6.58 29.89 -3.67
N LEU A 152 -6.43 30.51 -4.84
CA LEU A 152 -7.20 31.68 -5.25
C LEU A 152 -8.70 31.38 -5.34
N VAL A 153 -9.10 30.22 -5.87
CA VAL A 153 -10.50 29.79 -5.90
C VAL A 153 -11.09 29.72 -4.49
N VAL A 154 -10.34 29.20 -3.52
CA VAL A 154 -10.76 29.14 -2.10
C VAL A 154 -10.87 30.55 -1.52
N VAL A 155 -9.82 31.37 -1.65
CA VAL A 155 -9.78 32.73 -1.07
C VAL A 155 -10.88 33.61 -1.64
N ILE A 156 -11.05 33.66 -2.96
CA ILE A 156 -12.08 34.48 -3.63
C ILE A 156 -13.48 34.03 -3.19
N SER A 157 -13.71 32.71 -3.12
CA SER A 157 -14.99 32.15 -2.67
C SER A 157 -15.32 32.54 -1.22
N LEU A 158 -14.32 32.55 -0.33
CA LEU A 158 -14.49 32.98 1.06
C LEU A 158 -14.74 34.49 1.17
N LEU A 159 -13.98 35.31 0.44
CA LEU A 159 -14.11 36.77 0.42
C LEU A 159 -15.47 37.23 -0.11
N ARG A 160 -16.01 36.55 -1.14
CA ARG A 160 -17.36 36.81 -1.66
C ARG A 160 -18.46 36.59 -0.63
N GLN A 161 -18.20 35.80 0.40
CA GLN A 161 -19.16 35.46 1.46
C GLN A 161 -18.92 36.26 2.74
N ARG A 162 -17.98 37.22 2.75
CA ARG A 162 -17.55 37.97 3.96
C ARG A 162 -18.69 38.62 4.73
N SER A 163 -19.70 39.14 4.04
CA SER A 163 -20.87 39.79 4.66
C SER A 163 -21.74 38.81 5.45
N GLU A 164 -21.69 37.52 5.14
CA GLU A 164 -22.49 36.48 5.80
C GLU A 164 -21.70 35.69 6.87
N TRP A 165 -20.44 36.00 7.13
CA TRP A 165 -19.58 35.17 7.98
C TRP A 165 -20.16 34.95 9.38
N ALA A 166 -20.69 35.99 10.04
CA ALA A 166 -21.29 35.85 11.37
C ALA A 166 -22.49 34.87 11.36
N ALA A 167 -23.34 34.95 10.32
CA ALA A 167 -24.47 34.06 10.14
C ALA A 167 -24.04 32.63 9.79
N LEU A 168 -23.01 32.47 8.96
CA LEU A 168 -22.42 31.16 8.62
C LEU A 168 -21.80 30.48 9.83
N VAL A 169 -21.04 31.21 10.66
CA VAL A 169 -20.45 30.70 11.90
C VAL A 169 -21.53 30.26 12.88
N THR A 170 -22.57 31.08 13.06
CA THR A 170 -23.69 30.78 13.97
C THR A 170 -24.43 29.51 13.53
N ARG A 171 -24.77 29.42 12.23
CA ARG A 171 -25.40 28.22 11.66
C ARG A 171 -24.50 26.99 11.72
N GLY A 172 -23.22 27.15 11.38
CA GLY A 172 -22.23 26.08 11.42
C GLY A 172 -22.03 25.52 12.82
N ARG A 173 -22.02 26.40 13.84
CA ARG A 173 -21.97 26.02 15.26
C ARG A 173 -23.24 25.28 15.68
N ALA A 174 -24.42 25.81 15.34
CA ALA A 174 -25.70 25.16 15.64
C ALA A 174 -25.86 23.79 14.94
N ALA A 175 -25.26 23.63 13.76
CA ALA A 175 -25.20 22.37 13.03
C ALA A 175 -24.13 21.40 13.54
N GLY A 176 -23.17 21.87 14.33
CA GLY A 176 -21.98 21.10 14.71
C GLY A 176 -21.02 20.84 13.55
N VAL A 177 -21.14 21.60 12.45
CA VAL A 177 -20.26 21.54 11.28
C VAL A 177 -18.92 22.19 11.59
N LEU A 178 -18.92 23.31 12.32
CA LEU A 178 -17.70 24.06 12.59
C LEU A 178 -16.66 23.25 13.38
N GLY A 179 -17.10 22.43 14.35
CA GLY A 179 -16.21 21.55 15.10
C GLY A 179 -15.56 20.48 14.21
N LEU A 180 -16.32 19.88 13.30
CA LEU A 180 -15.79 18.89 12.35
C LEU A 180 -14.80 19.52 11.37
N LEU A 181 -15.08 20.73 10.86
CA LEU A 181 -14.18 21.45 9.97
C LEU A 181 -12.88 21.86 10.68
N ALA A 182 -12.96 22.33 11.93
CA ALA A 182 -11.78 22.65 12.74
C ALA A 182 -10.92 21.41 12.98
N THR A 183 -11.53 20.29 13.36
CA THR A 183 -10.85 19.00 13.52
C THR A 183 -10.21 18.54 12.21
N ALA A 184 -10.94 18.63 11.09
CA ALA A 184 -10.41 18.28 9.78
C ALA A 184 -9.18 19.13 9.42
N LEU A 185 -9.25 20.44 9.59
CA LEU A 185 -8.13 21.36 9.32
C LEU A 185 -6.90 20.99 10.15
N VAL A 186 -7.05 20.83 11.47
CA VAL A 186 -5.94 20.46 12.35
C VAL A 186 -5.30 19.14 11.91
N LEU A 187 -6.10 18.12 11.66
CA LEU A 187 -5.60 16.79 11.27
C LEU A 187 -4.94 16.78 9.89
N VAL A 188 -5.44 17.56 8.92
CA VAL A 188 -4.82 17.72 7.60
C VAL A 188 -3.51 18.51 7.70
N LEU A 189 -3.41 19.50 8.60
CA LEU A 189 -2.14 20.18 8.86
C LEU A 189 -1.12 19.25 9.53
N LEU A 190 -1.55 18.39 10.46
CA LEU A 190 -0.70 17.35 11.06
C LEU A 190 -0.15 16.35 10.03
N ARG A 191 -0.82 16.14 8.88
CA ARG A 191 -0.27 15.34 7.78
C ARG A 191 1.01 15.94 7.18
N GLN A 192 1.19 17.25 7.27
CA GLN A 192 2.35 17.93 6.69
C GLN A 192 3.60 17.78 7.54
N VAL A 193 3.45 17.43 8.82
CA VAL A 193 4.55 17.32 9.77
C VAL A 193 4.85 15.84 10.04
N GLU A 194 6.09 15.43 9.82
CA GLU A 194 6.57 14.16 10.37
C GLU A 194 6.98 14.37 11.81
N ILE A 195 6.58 13.48 12.71
CA ILE A 195 6.94 13.55 14.12
C ILE A 195 8.33 12.92 14.26
N PRO A 196 9.41 13.69 14.49
CA PRO A 196 10.75 13.13 14.55
C PRO A 196 10.86 12.13 15.70
N GLY A 197 11.58 11.02 15.47
CA GLY A 197 11.79 9.98 16.48
C GLY A 197 10.59 9.07 16.77
N VAL A 198 9.45 9.24 16.08
CA VAL A 198 8.29 8.34 16.24
C VAL A 198 8.22 7.37 15.06
N GLU A 199 8.61 6.12 15.31
CA GLU A 199 8.41 5.00 14.39
C GLU A 199 6.97 4.44 14.48
N PRO A 200 6.40 3.94 13.37
CA PRO A 200 6.93 4.02 12.00
C PRO A 200 6.78 5.42 11.40
N VAL A 201 7.82 5.91 10.71
CA VAL A 201 7.81 7.22 10.05
C VAL A 201 6.65 7.30 9.04
N GLY A 202 5.86 8.38 9.13
CA GLY A 202 4.72 8.60 8.24
C GLY A 202 3.44 7.84 8.59
N TYR A 203 3.42 6.98 9.63
CA TYR A 203 2.21 6.29 10.09
C TYR A 203 1.14 7.28 10.59
N TRP A 204 1.48 8.07 11.61
CA TRP A 204 0.56 9.04 12.22
C TRP A 204 0.13 10.17 11.29
N PRO A 205 1.03 10.76 10.47
CA PRO A 205 0.63 11.74 9.46
C PRO A 205 -0.45 11.19 8.52
N ARG A 206 -0.32 9.94 8.02
CA ARG A 206 -1.33 9.33 7.13
C ARG A 206 -2.65 9.08 7.82
N TRP A 207 -2.63 8.54 9.05
CA TRP A 207 -3.87 8.40 9.83
C TRP A 207 -4.52 9.75 10.16
N SER A 208 -3.73 10.77 10.45
CA SER A 208 -4.23 12.14 10.64
C SER A 208 -4.94 12.63 9.39
N PHE A 209 -4.34 12.44 8.21
CA PHE A 209 -4.99 12.78 6.95
C PHE A 209 -6.31 12.03 6.75
N LEU A 210 -6.33 10.71 6.98
CA LEU A 210 -7.52 9.89 6.85
C LEU A 210 -8.64 10.35 7.80
N LEU A 211 -8.32 10.57 9.08
CA LEU A 211 -9.26 11.09 10.08
C LEU A 211 -9.75 12.50 9.71
N GLY A 212 -8.86 13.34 9.17
CA GLY A 212 -9.21 14.67 8.66
C GLY A 212 -10.21 14.60 7.51
N LEU A 213 -10.02 13.68 6.57
CA LEU A 213 -10.95 13.43 5.47
C LEU A 213 -12.29 12.88 5.96
N VAL A 214 -12.30 11.98 6.95
CA VAL A 214 -13.54 11.50 7.58
C VAL A 214 -14.30 12.66 8.22
N ALA A 215 -13.62 13.49 9.03
CA ALA A 215 -14.23 14.65 9.66
C ALA A 215 -14.77 15.65 8.62
N PHE A 216 -14.02 15.90 7.54
CA PHE A 216 -14.42 16.77 6.45
C PHE A 216 -15.66 16.24 5.71
N ASN A 217 -15.68 14.97 5.31
CA ASN A 217 -16.84 14.35 4.65
C ASN A 217 -18.08 14.40 5.55
N LEU A 218 -17.94 14.13 6.84
CA LEU A 218 -19.04 14.26 7.80
C LEU A 218 -19.55 15.71 7.92
N ALA A 219 -18.66 16.70 7.84
CA ALA A 219 -19.04 18.11 7.79
C ALA A 219 -19.83 18.44 6.51
N LEU A 220 -19.38 17.95 5.35
CA LEU A 220 -20.08 18.13 4.06
C LEU A 220 -21.46 17.48 4.07
N LEU A 221 -21.57 16.24 4.54
CA LEU A 221 -22.85 15.53 4.67
C LEU A 221 -23.85 16.30 5.54
N LYS A 222 -23.37 16.93 6.63
CA LYS A 222 -24.21 17.74 7.52
C LYS A 222 -24.57 19.10 6.95
N ALA A 223 -23.72 19.65 6.09
CA ALA A 223 -23.94 20.93 5.43
C ALA A 223 -24.77 20.79 4.14
N LEU A 224 -24.88 19.57 3.60
CA LEU A 224 -25.55 19.31 2.33
C LEU A 224 -27.00 19.83 2.38
N PRO A 225 -27.43 20.63 1.39
CA PRO A 225 -28.80 21.14 1.36
C PRO A 225 -29.78 19.98 1.28
N THR A 226 -30.89 20.10 2.00
CA THR A 226 -32.03 19.19 1.80
C THR A 226 -32.56 19.41 0.40
N ALA A 227 -32.45 18.39 -0.45
CA ALA A 227 -33.06 18.44 -1.78
C ALA A 227 -34.58 18.63 -1.63
N PRO A 228 -35.22 19.48 -2.46
CA PRO A 228 -36.68 19.55 -2.50
C PRO A 228 -37.25 18.17 -2.82
N ALA A 229 -38.43 17.83 -2.26
CA ALA A 229 -39.08 16.51 -2.35
C ALA A 229 -38.87 15.88 -3.74
N PRO A 230 -37.88 14.99 -3.88
CA PRO A 230 -37.41 14.64 -5.20
C PRO A 230 -38.34 13.59 -5.79
N SER A 231 -38.64 13.71 -7.09
CA SER A 231 -39.25 12.59 -7.80
C SER A 231 -38.31 11.38 -7.73
N ARG A 232 -38.87 10.16 -7.65
CA ARG A 232 -38.07 8.92 -7.58
C ARG A 232 -37.00 8.85 -8.68
N ILE A 233 -37.32 9.37 -9.86
CA ILE A 233 -36.42 9.47 -11.01
C ILE A 233 -35.22 10.37 -10.70
N ARG A 234 -35.43 11.58 -10.17
CA ARG A 234 -34.33 12.51 -9.83
C ARG A 234 -33.40 11.92 -8.77
N VAL A 235 -33.93 11.20 -7.78
CA VAL A 235 -33.10 10.50 -6.78
C VAL A 235 -32.24 9.43 -7.45
N ALA A 236 -32.86 8.56 -8.24
CA ALA A 236 -32.16 7.47 -8.93
C ALA A 236 -31.08 8.01 -9.88
N THR A 237 -31.37 9.04 -10.67
CA THR A 237 -30.40 9.66 -11.57
C THR A 237 -29.26 10.32 -10.80
N THR A 238 -29.55 11.07 -9.72
CA THR A 238 -28.51 11.73 -8.92
C THR A 238 -27.58 10.70 -8.27
N LEU A 239 -28.13 9.62 -7.72
CA LEU A 239 -27.34 8.53 -7.13
C LEU A 239 -26.50 7.80 -8.18
N GLY A 240 -27.09 7.50 -9.35
CA GLY A 240 -26.38 6.85 -10.45
C GLY A 240 -25.20 7.67 -10.96
N VAL A 241 -25.42 8.95 -11.26
CA VAL A 241 -24.38 9.87 -11.73
C VAL A 241 -23.30 10.08 -10.67
N SER A 242 -23.69 10.29 -9.41
CA SER A 242 -22.75 10.48 -8.30
C SER A 242 -21.87 9.25 -8.06
N SER A 243 -22.46 8.06 -8.15
CA SER A 243 -21.73 6.80 -7.99
C SER A 243 -20.75 6.56 -9.15
N LEU A 244 -21.16 6.86 -10.39
CA LEU A 244 -20.28 6.77 -11.56
C LEU A 244 -19.12 7.76 -11.48
N ALA A 245 -19.40 9.02 -11.09
CA ALA A 245 -18.36 10.04 -10.90
C ALA A 245 -17.38 9.64 -9.78
N TRP A 246 -17.88 9.16 -8.65
CA TRP A 246 -17.05 8.63 -7.57
C TRP A 246 -16.15 7.49 -8.05
N PHE A 247 -16.74 6.50 -8.75
CA PHE A 247 -16.00 5.37 -9.29
C PHE A 247 -14.90 5.80 -10.27
N ALA A 248 -15.20 6.72 -11.19
CA ALA A 248 -14.22 7.27 -12.13
C ALA A 248 -13.05 7.97 -11.42
N LEU A 249 -13.33 8.80 -10.40
CA LEU A 249 -12.31 9.46 -9.60
C LEU A 249 -11.44 8.46 -8.83
N VAL A 250 -12.05 7.40 -8.30
CA VAL A 250 -11.34 6.33 -7.60
C VAL A 250 -10.41 5.56 -8.54
N VAL A 251 -10.91 5.15 -9.71
CA VAL A 251 -10.10 4.46 -10.73
C VAL A 251 -8.95 5.35 -11.19
N GLY A 252 -9.21 6.64 -11.43
CA GLY A 252 -8.18 7.61 -11.77
C GLY A 252 -7.12 7.76 -10.69
N GLY A 253 -7.53 7.93 -9.43
CA GLY A 253 -6.61 8.06 -8.30
C GLY A 253 -5.76 6.80 -8.05
N VAL A 254 -6.37 5.61 -8.15
CA VAL A 254 -5.64 4.33 -8.05
C VAL A 254 -4.68 4.17 -9.23
N GLY A 255 -5.08 4.54 -10.45
CA GLY A 255 -4.21 4.54 -11.62
C GLY A 255 -2.99 5.46 -11.46
N LEU A 256 -3.18 6.65 -10.87
CA LEU A 256 -2.10 7.58 -10.57
C LEU A 256 -1.16 7.05 -9.50
N THR A 257 -1.72 6.40 -8.45
CA THR A 257 -0.93 5.73 -7.41
C THR A 257 -0.11 4.57 -7.98
N TRP A 258 -0.70 3.78 -8.89
CA TRP A 258 0.02 2.72 -9.60
C TRP A 258 1.14 3.29 -10.46
N TYR A 259 0.92 4.40 -11.16
CA TYR A 259 1.99 5.05 -11.91
C TYR A 259 3.13 5.47 -10.98
N HIS A 260 2.85 5.96 -9.77
CA HIS A 260 3.90 6.21 -8.78
C HIS A 260 4.63 4.95 -8.32
N ARG A 261 3.91 3.84 -8.20
CA ARG A 261 4.43 2.57 -7.70
C ARG A 261 4.17 1.43 -8.71
N PRO A 262 4.84 1.46 -9.87
CA PRO A 262 4.53 0.55 -10.98
C PRO A 262 4.90 -0.90 -10.65
N LEU A 263 5.87 -1.07 -9.76
CA LEU A 263 6.30 -2.34 -9.19
C LEU A 263 5.84 -2.43 -7.73
N SER A 264 5.09 -3.48 -7.42
CA SER A 264 4.60 -3.71 -6.06
C SER A 264 5.76 -3.93 -5.10
N ARG A 265 5.72 -3.28 -3.93
CA ARG A 265 6.79 -3.34 -2.90
C ARG A 265 8.17 -2.96 -3.43
N LEU A 266 8.24 -2.11 -4.45
CA LEU A 266 9.51 -1.56 -4.90
C LEU A 266 10.15 -0.74 -3.78
N ARG A 267 11.40 -1.08 -3.44
CA ARG A 267 12.18 -0.39 -2.42
C ARG A 267 13.65 -0.38 -2.78
N THR A 268 14.31 0.75 -2.52
CA THR A 268 15.76 0.85 -2.61
C THR A 268 16.42 0.16 -1.43
N VAL A 269 17.33 -0.79 -1.70
CA VAL A 269 18.22 -1.39 -0.69
C VAL A 269 19.50 -0.56 -0.63
N VAL A 270 20.10 -0.27 -1.78
CA VAL A 270 21.28 0.61 -1.89
C VAL A 270 21.02 1.58 -3.05
N PRO A 271 20.95 2.90 -2.80
CA PRO A 271 20.63 3.89 -3.83
C PRO A 271 21.52 3.76 -5.07
N GLY A 272 20.87 3.70 -6.25
CA GLY A 272 21.55 3.55 -7.53
C GLY A 272 22.22 2.19 -7.77
N LYS A 273 22.09 1.21 -6.86
CA LYS A 273 22.75 -0.09 -6.97
C LYS A 273 21.81 -1.27 -6.87
N ILE A 274 20.99 -1.35 -5.83
CA ILE A 274 20.17 -2.52 -5.53
C ILE A 274 18.77 -2.09 -5.12
N TYR A 275 17.79 -2.64 -5.82
CA TYR A 275 16.37 -2.45 -5.59
C TYR A 275 15.71 -3.81 -5.41
N ILE A 276 14.66 -3.86 -4.61
CA ILE A 276 13.85 -5.06 -4.42
C ILE A 276 12.40 -4.79 -4.83
N SER A 277 11.72 -5.78 -5.40
CA SER A 277 10.28 -5.68 -5.69
C SER A 277 9.59 -7.03 -5.63
N ALA A 278 8.25 -7.01 -5.67
CA ALA A 278 7.47 -8.18 -6.03
C ALA A 278 7.64 -8.47 -7.53
N MET A 279 7.09 -9.59 -7.98
CA MET A 279 7.19 -10.01 -9.36
C MET A 279 6.70 -8.92 -10.30
N PRO A 280 7.54 -8.47 -11.23
CA PRO A 280 7.22 -7.30 -12.03
C PRO A 280 6.32 -7.69 -13.20
N THR A 281 5.43 -6.77 -13.59
CA THR A 281 4.70 -6.88 -14.87
C THR A 281 5.48 -6.12 -15.94
N LYS A 282 5.31 -6.47 -17.23
CA LYS A 282 5.96 -5.74 -18.33
C LYS A 282 5.73 -4.23 -18.26
N ARG A 283 4.48 -3.80 -18.10
CA ARG A 283 4.12 -2.38 -17.96
C ARG A 283 4.79 -1.75 -16.74
N GLY A 284 4.92 -2.51 -15.66
CA GLY A 284 5.61 -2.06 -14.45
C GLY A 284 7.11 -1.86 -14.69
N LEU A 285 7.74 -2.78 -15.42
CA LEU A 285 9.15 -2.70 -15.83
C LEU A 285 9.40 -1.52 -16.77
N GLU A 286 8.53 -1.28 -17.76
CA GLU A 286 8.66 -0.14 -18.67
C GLU A 286 8.75 1.19 -17.91
N VAL A 287 7.84 1.41 -16.96
CA VAL A 287 7.84 2.63 -16.14
C VAL A 287 9.05 2.67 -15.19
N ALA A 288 9.40 1.54 -14.57
CA ALA A 288 10.53 1.51 -13.63
C ALA A 288 11.89 1.64 -14.35
N GLN A 289 12.03 1.11 -15.56
CA GLN A 289 13.24 1.20 -16.38
C GLN A 289 13.52 2.62 -16.85
N GLN A 290 12.47 3.39 -17.16
CA GLN A 290 12.60 4.83 -17.46
C GLN A 290 13.16 5.65 -16.29
N ARG A 291 13.01 5.15 -15.06
CA ARG A 291 13.44 5.85 -13.83
C ARG A 291 14.81 5.40 -13.34
N HIS A 292 15.02 4.08 -13.33
CA HIS A 292 16.14 3.46 -12.64
C HIS A 292 17.17 2.86 -13.60
N HIS A 293 16.83 2.66 -14.88
CA HIS A 293 17.74 2.11 -15.89
C HIS A 293 18.43 0.82 -15.43
N PHE A 294 17.66 -0.17 -14.95
CA PHE A 294 18.19 -1.44 -14.48
C PHE A 294 19.05 -2.11 -15.55
N LYS A 295 20.17 -2.69 -15.13
CA LYS A 295 21.07 -3.49 -15.97
C LYS A 295 20.95 -4.98 -15.71
N THR A 296 20.51 -5.35 -14.51
CA THR A 296 20.35 -6.75 -14.11
C THR A 296 19.04 -6.98 -13.38
N ILE A 297 18.35 -8.08 -13.69
CA ILE A 297 17.20 -8.60 -12.96
C ILE A 297 17.60 -9.95 -12.34
N ILE A 298 17.36 -10.10 -11.04
CA ILE A 298 17.57 -11.35 -10.30
C ILE A 298 16.21 -11.87 -9.84
N ASN A 299 15.76 -12.98 -10.45
CA ASN A 299 14.54 -13.68 -10.05
C ASN A 299 14.86 -14.81 -9.07
N LEU A 300 14.50 -14.60 -7.80
CA LEU A 300 14.67 -15.59 -6.73
C LEU A 300 13.53 -16.64 -6.71
N PHE A 301 12.56 -16.57 -7.63
CA PHE A 301 11.51 -17.57 -7.76
C PHE A 301 11.96 -18.74 -8.64
N PRO A 302 11.80 -20.01 -8.21
CA PRO A 302 12.11 -21.16 -9.04
C PRO A 302 10.98 -21.35 -10.07
N GLU A 303 11.24 -20.86 -11.27
CA GLU A 303 10.29 -20.83 -12.40
C GLU A 303 10.11 -22.17 -13.11
N ASP A 304 10.86 -23.20 -12.71
CA ASP A 304 10.75 -24.58 -13.18
C ASP A 304 9.79 -25.43 -12.33
N THR A 305 9.05 -24.80 -11.43
CA THR A 305 8.02 -25.45 -10.61
C THR A 305 6.63 -25.33 -11.25
N ALA A 306 5.67 -26.15 -10.79
CA ALA A 306 4.27 -26.01 -11.17
C ALA A 306 3.66 -24.65 -10.77
N LEU A 307 4.33 -23.90 -9.89
CA LEU A 307 3.95 -22.57 -9.43
C LEU A 307 4.58 -21.44 -10.26
N ARG A 308 5.21 -21.76 -11.41
CA ARG A 308 5.82 -20.78 -12.30
C ARG A 308 4.87 -19.62 -12.61
N SER A 309 5.47 -18.46 -12.82
CA SER A 309 4.73 -17.27 -13.16
C SER A 309 4.15 -17.34 -14.58
N PRO A 310 2.87 -16.97 -14.78
CA PRO A 310 2.31 -16.82 -16.11
C PRO A 310 2.90 -15.63 -16.87
N ILE A 311 3.47 -14.65 -16.17
CA ILE A 311 4.02 -13.41 -16.76
C ILE A 311 5.53 -13.46 -16.98
N LEU A 312 6.20 -14.56 -16.63
CA LEU A 312 7.63 -14.75 -16.88
C LEU A 312 8.04 -14.55 -18.35
N PRO A 313 7.29 -15.03 -19.36
CA PRO A 313 7.67 -14.82 -20.76
C PRO A 313 7.80 -13.33 -21.11
N ASP A 314 6.90 -12.49 -20.58
CA ASP A 314 6.94 -11.04 -20.82
C ASP A 314 8.13 -10.37 -20.13
N GLU A 315 8.50 -10.83 -18.93
CA GLU A 315 9.67 -10.36 -18.20
C GLU A 315 10.98 -10.73 -18.92
N LEU A 316 11.11 -11.98 -19.39
CA LEU A 316 12.27 -12.42 -20.16
C LEU A 316 12.40 -11.66 -21.48
N GLN A 317 11.27 -11.46 -22.18
CA GLN A 317 11.23 -10.69 -23.41
C GLN A 317 11.64 -9.23 -23.15
N PHE A 318 11.11 -8.61 -22.09
CA PHE A 318 11.48 -7.25 -21.70
C PHE A 318 12.98 -7.14 -21.41
N ALA A 319 13.55 -8.07 -20.66
CA ALA A 319 14.96 -8.08 -20.33
C ALA A 319 15.83 -8.17 -21.60
N LYS A 320 15.46 -9.06 -22.52
CA LYS A 320 16.13 -9.20 -23.83
C LYS A 320 16.07 -7.90 -24.66
N ASP A 321 14.89 -7.29 -24.76
CA ASP A 321 14.66 -6.08 -25.56
C ASP A 321 15.44 -4.86 -25.06
N HIS A 322 15.76 -4.84 -23.76
CA HIS A 322 16.48 -3.73 -23.12
C HIS A 322 17.95 -4.06 -22.79
N GLY A 323 18.46 -5.22 -23.23
CA GLY A 323 19.83 -5.64 -22.94
C GLY A 323 20.11 -5.84 -21.44
N ILE A 324 19.09 -6.22 -20.67
CA ILE A 324 19.18 -6.46 -19.23
C ILE A 324 19.63 -7.90 -19.00
N GLN A 325 20.66 -8.07 -18.17
CA GLN A 325 21.08 -9.39 -17.72
C GLN A 325 20.02 -10.00 -16.81
N TYR A 326 19.50 -11.18 -17.16
CA TYR A 326 18.52 -11.89 -16.35
C TYR A 326 19.14 -13.12 -15.69
N VAL A 327 19.00 -13.24 -14.37
CA VAL A 327 19.53 -14.35 -13.57
C VAL A 327 18.39 -15.00 -12.78
N GLY A 328 18.09 -16.26 -13.10
CA GLY A 328 16.98 -17.02 -12.50
C GLY A 328 17.42 -18.06 -11.48
N SER A 329 16.64 -18.22 -10.41
CA SER A 329 16.89 -19.24 -9.39
C SER A 329 16.79 -20.66 -9.97
N PRO A 330 17.75 -21.54 -9.69
CA PRO A 330 17.66 -22.97 -10.03
C PRO A 330 16.68 -23.72 -9.10
N SER A 331 16.26 -24.93 -9.50
CA SER A 331 15.45 -25.83 -8.64
C SER A 331 16.24 -26.68 -7.66
N ASP A 332 17.49 -27.03 -7.98
CA ASP A 332 18.28 -27.94 -7.15
C ASP A 332 19.11 -27.19 -6.10
N GLU A 333 19.40 -27.87 -4.98
CA GLU A 333 20.06 -27.25 -3.82
C GLU A 333 21.54 -26.88 -4.09
N MET A 334 22.27 -27.73 -4.82
CA MET A 334 23.69 -27.47 -5.11
C MET A 334 23.82 -26.22 -5.99
N SER A 335 22.97 -26.11 -7.00
CA SER A 335 22.86 -24.91 -7.82
C SER A 335 22.32 -23.72 -7.02
N SER A 336 21.45 -23.93 -6.03
CA SER A 336 20.95 -22.83 -5.17
C SER A 336 22.04 -22.15 -4.36
N ASN A 337 23.01 -22.92 -3.82
CA ASN A 337 24.17 -22.32 -3.14
C ASN A 337 25.05 -21.51 -4.10
N ARG A 338 25.35 -22.07 -5.28
CA ARG A 338 26.12 -21.35 -6.31
C ARG A 338 25.40 -20.10 -6.80
N PHE A 339 24.08 -20.17 -6.97
CA PHE A 339 23.24 -19.03 -7.34
C PHE A 339 23.26 -17.93 -6.28
N LEU A 340 23.21 -18.30 -5.00
CA LEU A 340 23.38 -17.30 -3.92
C LEU A 340 24.75 -16.62 -4.02
N ASP A 341 25.83 -17.39 -4.22
CA ASP A 341 27.18 -16.83 -4.32
C ASP A 341 27.32 -15.93 -5.56
N GLU A 342 26.78 -16.35 -6.71
CA GLU A 342 26.74 -15.58 -7.95
C GLU A 342 25.97 -14.26 -7.76
N THR A 343 24.78 -14.30 -7.18
CA THR A 343 23.96 -13.10 -6.99
C THR A 343 24.56 -12.13 -5.97
N LEU A 344 25.27 -12.63 -4.95
CA LEU A 344 26.04 -11.79 -4.02
C LEU A 344 27.28 -11.17 -4.69
N ALA A 345 27.91 -11.87 -5.65
CA ALA A 345 28.98 -11.31 -6.46
C ALA A 345 28.47 -10.19 -7.39
N LEU A 346 27.35 -10.42 -8.09
CA LEU A 346 26.69 -9.40 -8.91
C LEU A 346 26.30 -8.17 -8.10
N ALA A 347 25.80 -8.36 -6.87
CA ALA A 347 25.47 -7.27 -5.96
C ALA A 347 26.67 -6.37 -5.60
N GLN A 348 27.90 -6.82 -5.86
CA GLN A 348 29.14 -6.08 -5.65
C GLN A 348 29.78 -5.58 -6.95
N ASP A 349 29.26 -5.96 -8.12
CA ASP A 349 29.79 -5.58 -9.43
C ASP A 349 29.15 -4.27 -9.95
N PRO A 350 29.93 -3.19 -10.12
CA PRO A 350 29.43 -1.94 -10.69
C PRO A 350 28.85 -2.06 -12.11
N ASN A 351 29.27 -3.05 -12.89
CA ASN A 351 28.74 -3.28 -14.23
C ASN A 351 27.32 -3.85 -14.22
N ALA A 352 26.94 -4.56 -13.14
CA ALA A 352 25.60 -5.09 -12.94
C ALA A 352 24.62 -4.06 -12.36
N TRP A 353 25.10 -2.92 -11.85
CA TRP A 353 24.23 -1.91 -11.24
C TRP A 353 23.59 -0.97 -12.27
N PRO A 354 22.29 -0.61 -12.11
CA PRO A 354 21.39 -0.99 -11.00
C PRO A 354 20.74 -2.37 -11.17
N ILE A 355 20.57 -3.09 -10.05
CA ILE A 355 19.98 -4.45 -9.98
C ILE A 355 18.57 -4.38 -9.41
N LEU A 356 17.62 -5.05 -10.07
CA LEU A 356 16.29 -5.34 -9.53
C LEU A 356 16.23 -6.80 -9.06
N VAL A 357 16.07 -7.01 -7.76
CA VAL A 357 15.91 -8.36 -7.18
C VAL A 357 14.45 -8.58 -6.82
N HIS A 358 13.86 -9.67 -7.28
CA HIS A 358 12.47 -9.98 -6.96
C HIS A 358 12.25 -11.47 -6.68
N CYS A 359 11.08 -11.76 -6.14
CA CYS A 359 10.47 -13.07 -6.09
C CYS A 359 8.97 -12.85 -6.35
N HIS A 360 8.11 -13.82 -6.06
CA HIS A 360 6.68 -13.65 -6.29
C HIS A 360 6.07 -12.43 -5.56
N GLY A 361 6.20 -12.38 -4.22
CA GLY A 361 5.53 -11.35 -3.41
C GLY A 361 6.45 -10.32 -2.75
N CYS A 362 7.77 -10.42 -2.93
CA CYS A 362 8.77 -9.67 -2.14
C CYS A 362 8.58 -9.78 -0.62
N MET A 363 8.11 -10.95 -0.17
CA MET A 363 7.83 -11.20 1.24
C MET A 363 8.90 -12.07 1.88
N ASP A 364 9.28 -13.16 1.21
CA ASP A 364 10.10 -14.21 1.83
C ASP A 364 11.52 -14.21 1.27
N ARG A 365 11.70 -14.71 0.04
CA ARG A 365 13.02 -14.89 -0.58
C ARG A 365 13.76 -13.59 -0.84
N THR A 366 13.07 -12.56 -1.35
CA THR A 366 13.72 -11.27 -1.61
C THR A 366 14.21 -10.58 -0.34
N PRO A 367 13.40 -10.41 0.73
CA PRO A 367 13.93 -9.86 1.97
C PRO A 367 14.95 -10.78 2.65
N ALA A 368 14.83 -12.11 2.50
CA ALA A 368 15.84 -13.03 3.02
C ALA A 368 17.19 -12.86 2.32
N TRP A 369 17.22 -12.82 0.98
CA TRP A 369 18.41 -12.53 0.18
C TRP A 369 18.99 -11.16 0.52
N MET A 370 18.14 -10.13 0.63
CA MET A 370 18.55 -8.79 1.04
C MET A 370 19.25 -8.85 2.40
N GLY A 371 18.70 -9.56 3.39
CA GLY A 371 19.33 -9.66 4.69
C GLY A 371 20.63 -10.47 4.68
N ILE A 372 20.75 -11.50 3.83
CA ILE A 372 22.03 -12.21 3.63
C ILE A 372 23.08 -11.24 3.04
N TYR A 373 22.72 -10.45 2.04
CA TYR A 373 23.60 -9.41 1.47
C TYR A 373 23.99 -8.35 2.52
N ARG A 374 23.02 -7.80 3.26
CA ARG A 374 23.28 -6.82 4.33
C ARG A 374 24.22 -7.39 5.39
N PHE A 375 24.02 -8.66 5.76
CA PHE A 375 24.89 -9.32 6.70
C PHE A 375 26.27 -9.52 6.08
N ILE A 376 26.40 -10.40 5.10
CA ILE A 376 27.71 -10.84 4.58
C ILE A 376 28.52 -9.68 3.98
N VAL A 377 27.91 -8.88 3.10
CA VAL A 377 28.62 -7.86 2.32
C VAL A 377 28.73 -6.54 3.06
N GLN A 378 27.66 -6.09 3.75
CA GLN A 378 27.63 -4.74 4.34
C GLN A 378 27.99 -4.67 5.82
N GLY A 379 28.26 -5.78 6.50
CA GLY A 379 28.65 -5.68 7.90
C GLY A 379 27.50 -5.42 8.89
N LYS A 380 26.24 -5.34 8.44
CA LYS A 380 25.11 -4.99 9.32
C LYS A 380 24.75 -6.07 10.35
N PRO A 381 24.42 -5.72 11.60
CA PRO A 381 24.00 -6.70 12.59
C PRO A 381 22.61 -7.28 12.27
N LEU A 382 22.35 -8.52 12.69
CA LEU A 382 21.11 -9.24 12.36
C LEU A 382 19.86 -8.59 12.93
N ASN A 383 19.94 -7.94 14.09
CA ASN A 383 18.80 -7.23 14.67
C ASN A 383 18.29 -6.13 13.72
N GLU A 384 19.19 -5.27 13.21
CA GLU A 384 18.86 -4.21 12.26
C GLU A 384 18.29 -4.77 10.96
N ILE A 385 18.86 -5.88 10.47
CA ILE A 385 18.40 -6.56 9.25
C ILE A 385 16.98 -7.10 9.43
N LEU A 386 16.68 -7.76 10.56
CA LEU A 386 15.36 -8.32 10.82
C LEU A 386 14.33 -7.21 11.06
N THR A 387 14.70 -6.11 11.72
CA THR A 387 13.87 -4.90 11.81
C THR A 387 13.60 -4.31 10.42
N GLU A 388 14.60 -4.24 9.53
CA GLU A 388 14.45 -3.77 8.14
C GLU A 388 13.47 -4.67 7.35
N ILE A 389 13.59 -5.99 7.51
CA ILE A 389 12.71 -7.00 6.89
C ILE A 389 11.28 -6.87 7.41
N GLU A 390 11.07 -6.73 8.72
CA GLU A 390 9.74 -6.54 9.31
C GLU A 390 9.07 -5.27 8.81
N GLY A 391 9.83 -4.18 8.76
CA GLY A 391 9.36 -2.89 8.25
C GLY A 391 8.95 -2.97 6.78
N HIS A 392 9.67 -3.73 5.96
CA HIS A 392 9.33 -3.97 4.56
C HIS A 392 8.13 -4.90 4.37
N ARG A 393 8.07 -5.99 5.14
CA ARG A 393 7.02 -7.01 4.97
C ARG A 393 5.68 -6.52 5.48
N GLY A 394 5.69 -5.80 6.61
CA GLY A 394 4.50 -5.59 7.42
C GLY A 394 4.15 -6.77 8.31
N TYR A 395 5.04 -7.75 8.42
CA TYR A 395 4.88 -9.00 9.16
C TYR A 395 6.22 -9.43 9.71
N ARG A 396 6.19 -10.28 10.75
CA ARG A 396 7.36 -11.02 11.21
C ARG A 396 7.96 -11.84 10.06
N PRO A 397 9.28 -12.05 10.02
CA PRO A 397 9.90 -12.93 9.05
C PRO A 397 9.26 -14.32 9.16
N LYS A 398 9.02 -14.98 8.01
CA LYS A 398 8.56 -16.38 8.04
C LYS A 398 9.56 -17.24 8.78
N ALA A 399 9.07 -18.32 9.38
CA ALA A 399 9.91 -19.29 10.06
C ALA A 399 10.99 -19.88 9.15
N SER A 400 10.71 -20.05 7.85
CA SER A 400 11.69 -20.47 6.85
C SER A 400 12.88 -19.52 6.71
N VAL A 401 12.72 -18.22 7.00
CA VAL A 401 13.82 -17.24 7.01
C VAL A 401 14.75 -17.50 8.20
N THR A 402 14.19 -17.79 9.38
CA THR A 402 14.96 -18.18 10.57
C THR A 402 15.80 -19.43 10.30
N LEU A 403 15.17 -20.48 9.75
CA LEU A 403 15.87 -21.72 9.37
C LEU A 403 16.97 -21.44 8.33
N LEU A 404 16.64 -20.67 7.29
CA LEU A 404 17.59 -20.28 6.25
C LEU A 404 18.82 -19.56 6.84
N TYR A 405 18.64 -18.61 7.75
CA TYR A 405 19.75 -17.85 8.33
C TYR A 405 20.63 -18.75 9.20
N ASN A 406 20.03 -19.64 9.98
CA ASN A 406 20.76 -20.63 10.78
C ASN A 406 21.55 -21.62 9.92
N ARG A 407 21.15 -21.86 8.67
CA ARG A 407 21.86 -22.72 7.70
C ARG A 407 22.92 -21.97 6.89
N VAL A 408 22.59 -20.80 6.37
CA VAL A 408 23.39 -20.10 5.33
C VAL A 408 24.48 -19.21 5.90
N LEU A 409 24.22 -18.52 7.01
CA LEU A 409 25.16 -17.55 7.58
C LEU A 409 26.38 -18.17 8.28
N PRO A 410 26.27 -19.26 9.08
CA PRO A 410 27.44 -19.84 9.73
C PRO A 410 28.58 -20.23 8.77
N PRO A 411 28.35 -20.92 7.64
CA PRO A 411 29.46 -21.29 6.75
C PRO A 411 30.04 -20.10 5.97
N ARG A 412 29.28 -19.00 5.80
CA ARG A 412 29.71 -17.84 4.99
C ARG A 412 30.31 -16.70 5.81
N ALA A 413 29.99 -16.61 7.10
CA ALA A 413 30.50 -15.60 8.00
C ALA A 413 30.56 -16.15 9.45
N PRO A 414 31.37 -17.20 9.71
CA PRO A 414 31.31 -17.98 10.94
C PRO A 414 31.55 -17.16 12.19
N GLU A 415 32.64 -16.38 12.23
CA GLU A 415 33.01 -15.58 13.39
C GLU A 415 31.94 -14.54 13.72
N ARG A 416 31.46 -13.83 12.70
CA ARG A 416 30.47 -12.77 12.90
C ARG A 416 29.10 -13.31 13.26
N TYR A 417 28.66 -14.40 12.63
CA TYR A 417 27.42 -15.05 12.98
C TYR A 417 27.47 -15.65 14.40
N ALA A 418 28.63 -16.16 14.84
CA ALA A 418 28.81 -16.61 16.22
C ALA A 418 28.80 -15.46 17.24
N ALA A 419 29.36 -14.30 16.87
CA ALA A 419 29.43 -13.11 17.70
C ALA A 419 28.11 -12.34 17.79
N ASP A 420 27.24 -12.43 16.77
CA ASP A 420 25.97 -11.68 16.73
C ASP A 420 24.98 -12.22 17.78
N PRO A 421 24.50 -11.39 18.74
CA PRO A 421 23.57 -11.85 19.79
C PRO A 421 22.23 -12.32 19.21
N THR A 422 21.79 -11.76 18.08
CA THR A 422 20.55 -12.11 17.40
C THR A 422 20.62 -13.52 16.81
N ALA A 423 21.80 -13.98 16.40
CA ALA A 423 21.98 -15.35 15.92
C ALA A 423 21.62 -16.39 17.00
N LYS A 424 21.91 -16.10 18.28
CA LYS A 424 21.50 -16.97 19.40
C LYS A 424 19.98 -17.03 19.53
N ILE A 425 19.29 -15.90 19.36
CA ILE A 425 17.83 -15.83 19.36
C ILE A 425 17.24 -16.66 18.22
N LEU A 426 17.77 -16.53 17.00
CA LEU A 426 17.32 -17.31 15.85
C LEU A 426 17.54 -18.83 16.03
N LYS A 427 18.65 -19.24 16.65
CA LYS A 427 18.93 -20.65 16.97
C LYS A 427 17.93 -21.20 17.99
N GLU A 428 17.70 -20.48 19.09
CA GLU A 428 16.73 -20.92 20.11
C GLU A 428 15.30 -20.93 19.54
N ALA A 429 14.94 -19.93 18.72
CA ALA A 429 13.65 -19.87 18.06
C ALA A 429 13.37 -21.06 17.12
N ALA A 430 14.42 -21.64 16.52
CA ALA A 430 14.33 -22.80 15.64
C ALA A 430 14.48 -24.16 16.36
N LYS A 431 14.76 -24.16 17.67
CA LYS A 431 15.08 -25.38 18.42
C LYS A 431 13.94 -26.40 18.36
N GLY A 432 14.29 -27.66 18.10
CA GLY A 432 13.33 -28.75 17.95
C GLY A 432 12.57 -28.77 16.61
N THR A 433 12.88 -27.85 15.69
CA THR A 433 12.43 -27.90 14.29
C THR A 433 13.58 -28.36 13.40
N VAL A 434 13.35 -29.40 12.61
CA VAL A 434 14.34 -29.87 11.64
C VAL A 434 14.22 -29.05 10.37
N ASP A 435 15.33 -28.48 9.88
CA ASP A 435 15.36 -27.80 8.58
C ASP A 435 15.17 -28.85 7.46
N PRO A 436 14.10 -28.77 6.65
CA PRO A 436 13.86 -29.72 5.57
C PRO A 436 15.01 -29.78 4.55
N ALA A 437 15.77 -28.69 4.37
CA ALA A 437 16.91 -28.68 3.46
C ALA A 437 18.08 -29.54 3.96
N LEU A 438 18.15 -29.81 5.27
CA LEU A 438 19.20 -30.67 5.85
C LEU A 438 18.83 -32.16 5.88
N GLN A 439 17.56 -32.51 5.61
CA GLN A 439 17.10 -33.90 5.68
C GLN A 439 17.56 -34.76 4.48
N GLY A 440 18.35 -34.19 3.56
CA GLY A 440 18.72 -34.81 2.30
C GLY A 440 17.50 -35.12 1.43
N PRO A 441 17.68 -35.65 0.21
CA PRO A 441 16.60 -36.28 -0.54
C PRO A 441 16.25 -37.61 0.13
N GLY A 442 15.71 -37.57 1.36
CA GLY A 442 14.95 -38.70 1.88
C GLY A 442 13.87 -39.06 0.85
N PRO A 443 13.50 -40.34 0.70
CA PRO A 443 12.50 -40.76 -0.26
C PRO A 443 11.29 -39.85 -0.11
N ARG A 444 11.07 -38.98 -1.11
CA ARG A 444 10.01 -37.96 -1.06
C ARG A 444 8.75 -38.68 -0.67
N ARG A 445 8.34 -38.53 0.59
CA ARG A 445 7.09 -39.07 1.10
C ARG A 445 6.05 -38.35 0.26
N ARG A 446 5.62 -38.99 -0.84
CA ARG A 446 4.52 -38.54 -1.67
C ARG A 446 3.45 -38.13 -0.67
N ALA A 447 3.06 -36.85 -0.74
CA ALA A 447 2.02 -36.31 0.11
C ALA A 447 0.91 -37.36 0.21
N ASN A 448 0.63 -37.75 1.44
CA ASN A 448 -0.24 -38.86 1.82
C ASN A 448 -1.50 -38.86 0.93
N PRO A 449 -1.72 -39.87 0.05
CA PRO A 449 -2.98 -39.98 -0.70
C PRO A 449 -4.18 -40.30 0.22
N GLU A 450 -3.92 -40.68 1.47
CA GLU A 450 -4.90 -41.15 2.45
C GLU A 450 -5.37 -40.06 3.43
N ALA A 451 -5.46 -38.81 2.99
CA ALA A 451 -6.38 -37.90 3.67
C ALA A 451 -7.81 -38.39 3.34
N GLU A 452 -8.33 -39.28 4.19
CA GLU A 452 -9.66 -39.87 4.08
C GLU A 452 -10.72 -38.79 3.77
N PRO A 453 -11.57 -39.04 2.75
CA PRO A 453 -12.65 -38.13 2.43
C PRO A 453 -13.71 -38.20 3.53
N ARG A 454 -13.91 -37.09 4.24
CA ARG A 454 -15.15 -36.90 5.01
C ARG A 454 -16.33 -37.00 4.04
N VAL A 455 -17.06 -38.10 4.20
CA VAL A 455 -18.30 -38.52 3.56
C VAL A 455 -19.22 -37.34 3.19
N SER A 456 -19.29 -37.03 1.89
CA SER A 456 -20.46 -36.36 1.31
C SER A 456 -21.35 -37.40 0.64
N ARG A 457 -22.60 -37.48 1.11
CA ARG A 457 -23.69 -38.30 0.55
C ARG A 457 -23.83 -38.13 -0.97
N ARG A 458 -23.85 -39.29 -1.66
CA ARG A 458 -24.53 -39.67 -2.91
C ARG A 458 -24.80 -38.58 -3.96
N MET A 459 -24.20 -38.74 -5.15
CA MET A 459 -24.94 -38.94 -6.42
C MET A 459 -24.00 -39.32 -7.59
N GLY A 460 -24.37 -40.40 -8.32
CA GLY A 460 -24.16 -40.56 -9.77
C GLY A 460 -22.78 -41.00 -10.33
N PRO A 461 -22.72 -41.95 -11.28
CA PRO A 461 -21.48 -42.38 -11.92
C PRO A 461 -21.25 -41.65 -13.26
N GLN A 462 -20.10 -40.99 -13.43
CA GLN A 462 -19.42 -40.81 -14.73
C GLN A 462 -17.98 -40.37 -14.47
N ALA A 463 -17.03 -41.09 -15.08
CA ALA A 463 -15.60 -40.92 -14.90
C ALA A 463 -15.01 -39.90 -15.88
N HIS A 464 -14.22 -38.92 -15.41
CA HIS A 464 -13.08 -38.35 -16.14
C HIS A 464 -12.18 -37.44 -15.27
N GLN A 465 -10.87 -37.71 -15.36
CA GLN A 465 -9.65 -36.97 -15.02
C GLN A 465 -9.59 -36.08 -13.75
N PRO A 466 -8.54 -36.21 -12.89
CA PRO A 466 -8.39 -35.36 -11.72
C PRO A 466 -7.95 -33.95 -12.11
N ASN A 467 -8.90 -33.02 -12.06
CA ASN A 467 -8.64 -31.59 -11.97
C ASN A 467 -7.94 -31.29 -10.65
N LEU A 468 -6.65 -30.94 -10.71
CA LEU A 468 -5.98 -30.24 -9.60
C LEU A 468 -6.52 -28.80 -9.56
N THR A 469 -7.66 -28.61 -8.91
CA THR A 469 -8.20 -27.27 -8.66
C THR A 469 -7.25 -26.53 -7.71
N PRO A 470 -6.65 -25.39 -8.10
CA PRO A 470 -5.89 -24.57 -7.18
C PRO A 470 -6.80 -24.10 -6.05
N SER A 471 -6.24 -23.86 -4.85
CA SER A 471 -7.02 -23.33 -3.72
C SER A 471 -7.84 -22.11 -4.17
N ARG A 472 -9.06 -21.95 -3.65
CA ARG A 472 -9.95 -20.82 -4.02
C ARG A 472 -9.25 -19.46 -3.87
N ARG A 473 -8.33 -19.35 -2.92
CA ARG A 473 -7.47 -18.17 -2.68
C ARG A 473 -6.40 -17.98 -3.77
N SER A 474 -5.76 -19.04 -4.24
CA SER A 474 -4.80 -18.96 -5.36
C SER A 474 -5.50 -18.74 -6.70
N LEU A 475 -6.72 -19.27 -6.89
CA LEU A 475 -7.56 -18.97 -8.06
C LEU A 475 -8.08 -17.53 -8.06
N GLU A 476 -8.52 -16.99 -6.92
CA GLU A 476 -8.92 -15.58 -6.82
C GLU A 476 -7.75 -14.62 -7.04
N TYR A 477 -6.56 -14.98 -6.54
CA TYR A 477 -5.33 -14.20 -6.76
C TYR A 477 -4.82 -14.29 -8.21
N GLN A 478 -4.87 -15.47 -8.84
CA GLN A 478 -4.54 -15.64 -10.26
C GLN A 478 -5.59 -14.98 -11.18
N LYS A 479 -6.88 -15.02 -10.82
CA LYS A 479 -7.94 -14.30 -11.58
C LYS A 479 -7.79 -12.78 -11.51
N THR A 480 -7.29 -12.23 -10.40
CA THR A 480 -7.05 -10.78 -10.30
C THR A 480 -5.79 -10.33 -11.05
N LEU A 481 -4.81 -11.21 -11.25
CA LEU A 481 -3.59 -10.90 -12.00
C LEU A 481 -3.67 -11.24 -13.50
N GLY A 482 -4.55 -12.16 -13.88
CA GLY A 482 -4.64 -12.70 -15.24
C GLY A 482 -5.83 -12.22 -16.08
N ASP A 483 -6.70 -11.33 -15.57
CA ASP A 483 -7.82 -10.79 -16.36
C ASP A 483 -7.33 -9.70 -17.34
N PRO A 484 -7.25 -9.97 -18.66
CA PRO A 484 -6.83 -8.98 -19.64
C PRO A 484 -7.92 -7.92 -19.91
N HIS A 485 -9.15 -8.13 -19.45
CA HIS A 485 -10.27 -7.21 -19.68
C HIS A 485 -10.35 -6.07 -18.66
N LEU A 486 -9.63 -6.15 -17.54
CA LEU A 486 -9.45 -5.03 -16.60
C LEU A 486 -8.42 -3.99 -17.09
N HIS A 487 -7.72 -4.27 -18.20
CA HIS A 487 -6.59 -3.46 -18.67
C HIS A 487 -6.58 -3.19 -20.18
N LYS A 488 -7.75 -3.15 -20.85
CA LYS A 488 -7.80 -2.52 -22.18
C LYS A 488 -7.51 -1.02 -22.04
N PRO A 489 -6.47 -0.47 -22.69
CA PRO A 489 -6.25 0.96 -22.71
C PRO A 489 -7.43 1.62 -23.44
N ALA A 490 -7.95 2.71 -22.85
CA ALA A 490 -8.60 3.72 -23.66
C ALA A 490 -7.54 4.22 -24.65
N SER A 491 -7.78 4.06 -25.95
CA SER A 491 -6.96 4.68 -26.98
C SER A 491 -7.04 6.20 -26.78
N LEU A 492 -5.99 6.79 -26.21
CA LEU A 492 -5.80 8.23 -26.21
C LEU A 492 -5.19 8.59 -27.55
N SER A 493 -6.06 9.04 -28.47
CA SER A 493 -5.69 9.86 -29.63
C SER A 493 -5.62 11.32 -29.21
#